data_AF-U2EE54-F1
#
_entry.id   AF-U2EE54-F1
#
_cell.length_a   1.000
_cell.length_b   1.000
_cell.length_c   1.000
_cell.angle_alpha   90.00
_cell.angle_beta   90.00
_cell.angle_gamma   90.00
#
_symmetry.space_group_name_H-M   'P 1'
#
loop_
_entity.id
_entity.type
_entity.pdbx_description
1 polymer ?
#
loop_
_entity_poly.entity_id
_entity_poly.type
_entity_poly.pdbx_seq_one_letter_code
_entity_poly.pdbx_strand_id
1 'polypeptide(L)'
;MLTYSRNTNYWNEIFKKENGKMITSKSIGQDDVDYGLDWLCQGSNTILDFGCGNGVWLYKCFLRGTKVHIGIDISHEGIRVANEIFQDTGKGTFTFTVGGVESFTLYY
;
A
#
# COMPACT_ATOMS: atom_id res chain seq x y z
N MET A 1 -20.89 4.61 12.29
CA MET A 1 -20.31 3.48 13.06
C MET A 1 -20.62 2.12 12.44
N LEU A 2 -21.88 1.75 12.15
CA LEU A 2 -22.21 0.44 11.54
C LEU A 2 -21.62 0.21 10.14
N THR A 3 -21.37 1.28 9.38
CA THR A 3 -20.79 1.21 8.02
C THR A 3 -19.28 0.94 8.02
N TYR A 4 -18.53 1.49 8.97
CA TYR A 4 -17.08 1.30 9.05
C TYR A 4 -16.72 -0.13 9.47
N SER A 5 -17.39 -0.67 10.50
CA SER A 5 -17.15 -2.06 10.93
C SER A 5 -17.51 -3.07 9.85
N ARG A 6 -18.61 -2.84 9.12
CA ARG A 6 -18.99 -3.68 7.97
C ARG A 6 -17.92 -3.65 6.87
N ASN A 7 -17.42 -2.48 6.51
CA ASN A 7 -16.40 -2.35 5.47
C ASN A 7 -15.07 -2.98 5.90
N THR A 8 -14.62 -2.76 7.14
CA THR A 8 -13.44 -3.40 7.71
C THR A 8 -13.56 -4.93 7.68
N ASN A 9 -14.69 -5.47 8.13
CA ASN A 9 -14.91 -6.93 8.13
C ASN A 9 -14.93 -7.51 6.71
N TYR A 10 -15.58 -6.82 5.76
CA TYR A 10 -15.59 -7.25 4.36
C TYR A 10 -14.16 -7.34 3.80
N TRP A 11 -13.38 -6.28 3.93
CA TRP A 11 -12.01 -6.26 3.40
C TRP A 11 -11.10 -7.24 4.12
N ASN A 12 -11.26 -7.41 5.43
CA ASN A 12 -10.54 -8.44 6.16
C ASN A 12 -10.80 -9.84 5.57
N GLU A 13 -12.06 -10.19 5.28
CA GLU A 13 -12.37 -11.50 4.70
C GLU A 13 -11.84 -11.67 3.26
N ILE A 14 -11.72 -10.59 2.48
CA ILE A 14 -11.05 -10.62 1.18
C ILE A 14 -9.55 -10.92 1.34
N PHE A 15 -8.85 -10.14 2.16
CA PHE A 15 -7.39 -10.24 2.32
C PHE A 15 -6.93 -11.46 3.14
N LYS A 16 -7.80 -12.05 3.98
CA LYS A 16 -7.49 -13.24 4.78
C LYS A 16 -6.99 -14.44 3.97
N LYS A 17 -7.38 -14.52 2.70
CA LYS A 17 -6.97 -15.59 1.76
C LYS A 17 -5.75 -15.20 0.93
N GLU A 18 -5.30 -13.94 1.00
CA GLU A 18 -4.12 -13.46 0.33
C GLU A 18 -2.87 -13.71 1.19
N ASN A 19 -1.76 -13.95 0.48
CA ASN A 19 -0.44 -14.06 1.06
C ASN A 19 0.45 -13.02 0.40
N GLY A 20 1.39 -12.45 1.15
CA GLY A 20 2.38 -11.53 0.60
C GLY A 20 3.21 -12.21 -0.49
N LYS A 21 2.95 -11.88 -1.76
CA LYS A 21 3.79 -12.31 -2.88
C LYS A 21 4.71 -11.17 -3.27
N MET A 22 5.98 -11.48 -3.47
CA MET A 22 6.96 -10.50 -3.93
C MET A 22 6.53 -9.85 -5.25
N ILE A 23 6.57 -8.51 -5.29
CA ILE A 23 6.23 -7.71 -6.46
C ILE A 23 7.52 -7.38 -7.21
N THR A 24 7.66 -7.91 -8.43
CA THR A 24 8.91 -7.84 -9.21
C THR A 24 8.85 -6.91 -10.41
N SER A 25 7.66 -6.45 -10.79
CA SER A 25 7.46 -5.56 -11.93
C SER A 25 6.81 -4.25 -11.49
N LYS A 26 7.26 -3.13 -12.04
CA LYS A 26 6.61 -1.83 -11.86
C LYS A 26 5.29 -1.72 -12.64
N SER A 27 5.09 -2.53 -13.68
CA SER A 27 3.88 -2.48 -14.49
C SER A 27 2.69 -3.11 -13.77
N ILE A 28 1.50 -2.53 -13.94
CA ILE A 28 0.23 -3.13 -13.54
C ILE A 28 -0.52 -3.81 -14.70
N GLY A 29 0.05 -3.77 -15.91
CA GLY A 29 -0.52 -4.38 -17.11
C GLY A 29 -1.56 -3.51 -17.82
N GLN A 30 -1.59 -2.21 -17.51
CA GLN A 30 -2.46 -1.22 -18.16
C GLN A 30 -1.64 0.05 -18.44
N ASP A 31 -1.45 0.38 -19.71
CA ASP A 31 -0.49 1.41 -20.13
C ASP A 31 -0.81 2.80 -19.56
N ASP A 32 -2.08 3.22 -19.59
CA ASP A 32 -2.50 4.52 -19.05
C ASP A 32 -2.26 4.62 -17.54
N VAL A 33 -2.48 3.53 -16.82
CA VAL A 33 -2.25 3.47 -15.37
C VAL A 33 -0.76 3.46 -15.06
N ASP A 34 0.03 2.74 -15.85
CA ASP A 34 1.48 2.71 -15.71
C ASP A 34 2.12 4.07 -16.00
N TYR A 35 1.60 4.80 -17.00
CA TYR A 35 1.96 6.18 -17.29
C TYR A 35 1.59 7.12 -16.13
N GLY A 36 0.38 6.99 -15.58
CA GLY A 36 -0.05 7.78 -14.42
C GLY A 36 0.84 7.56 -13.20
N LEU A 37 1.26 6.32 -12.94
CA LEU A 37 2.21 6.02 -11.86
C LEU A 37 3.62 6.53 -12.14
N ASP A 38 4.10 6.44 -13.39
CA ASP A 38 5.41 7.01 -13.78
C ASP A 38 5.40 8.53 -13.56
N TRP A 39 4.33 9.22 -13.95
CA TRP A 39 4.14 10.65 -13.69
C TRP A 39 4.06 10.97 -12.19
N LEU A 40 3.28 10.22 -11.42
CA LEU A 40 3.15 10.40 -9.96
C LEU A 40 4.51 10.29 -9.24
N CYS A 41 5.34 9.34 -9.67
CA CYS A 41 6.63 9.08 -9.06
C CYS A 41 7.72 10.07 -9.49
N GLN A 42 7.54 10.77 -10.61
CA GLN A 42 8.54 11.69 -11.14
C GLN A 42 8.75 12.87 -10.20
N GLY A 43 9.94 12.94 -9.58
CA GLY A 43 10.30 14.00 -8.63
C GLY A 43 9.71 13.82 -7.23
N SER A 44 8.93 12.78 -7.00
CA SER A 44 8.36 12.45 -5.69
C SER A 44 9.32 11.57 -4.90
N ASN A 45 9.65 11.94 -3.66
CA ASN A 45 10.44 11.10 -2.77
C ASN A 45 9.57 10.21 -1.87
N THR A 46 8.42 10.75 -1.45
CA THR A 46 7.52 10.15 -0.46
C THR A 46 6.13 9.98 -1.06
N ILE A 47 5.53 8.80 -0.89
CA ILE A 47 4.17 8.48 -1.32
C ILE A 47 3.34 8.11 -0.09
N LEU A 48 2.15 8.71 0.00
CA LEU A 48 1.12 8.38 0.98
C LEU A 48 -0.09 7.81 0.24
N ASP A 49 -0.58 6.66 0.67
CA ASP A 49 -1.71 5.95 0.08
C ASP A 49 -2.74 5.61 1.16
N PHE A 50 -3.92 6.24 1.06
CA PHE A 50 -5.07 5.95 1.93
C PHE A 50 -5.99 4.92 1.25
N GLY A 51 -6.33 3.87 1.99
CA GLY A 51 -6.96 2.70 1.40
C GLY A 51 -5.95 1.85 0.64
N CYS A 52 -4.72 1.72 1.15
CA CYS A 52 -3.63 1.07 0.45
C CYS A 52 -3.82 -0.45 0.27
N GLY A 53 -4.80 -1.06 0.95
CA GLY A 53 -5.05 -2.50 0.94
C GLY A 53 -3.79 -3.30 1.31
N ASN A 54 -3.38 -4.18 0.40
CA ASN A 54 -2.16 -4.98 0.51
C ASN A 54 -0.87 -4.25 0.08
N GLY A 55 -0.93 -2.94 -0.17
CA GLY A 55 0.24 -2.10 -0.43
C GLY A 55 0.83 -2.23 -1.84
N VAL A 56 0.18 -2.93 -2.78
CA VAL A 56 0.70 -3.15 -4.14
C VAL A 56 1.10 -1.85 -4.82
N TRP A 57 0.27 -0.80 -4.75
CA TRP A 57 0.56 0.48 -5.40
C TRP A 57 1.83 1.14 -4.87
N LEU A 58 2.03 1.11 -3.55
CA LEU A 58 3.25 1.64 -2.93
C LEU A 58 4.50 0.88 -3.38
N TYR A 59 4.42 -0.44 -3.56
CA TYR A 59 5.51 -1.22 -4.17
C TYR A 59 5.78 -0.83 -5.62
N LYS A 60 4.72 -0.58 -6.40
CA LYS A 60 4.85 -0.14 -7.78
C LYS A 60 5.51 1.24 -7.87
N CYS A 61 5.28 2.12 -6.90
CA CYS A 61 5.99 3.39 -6.76
C CYS A 61 7.46 3.18 -6.36
N PHE A 62 7.73 2.28 -5.41
CA PHE A 62 9.10 1.93 -5.04
C PHE A 62 9.94 1.44 -6.23
N LEU A 63 9.37 0.58 -7.08
CA LEU A 63 10.02 0.11 -8.30
C LEU A 63 10.20 1.21 -9.37
N ARG A 64 9.54 2.37 -9.20
CA ARG A 64 9.75 3.60 -9.99
C ARG A 64 10.77 4.55 -9.36
N GLY A 65 11.30 4.22 -8.19
CA GLY A 65 12.45 4.90 -7.59
C GLY A 65 12.13 5.80 -6.38
N THR A 66 10.86 5.90 -5.95
CA THR A 66 10.47 6.60 -4.72
C THR A 66 11.08 5.92 -3.49
N LYS A 67 11.25 6.67 -2.38
CA LYS A 67 12.04 6.22 -1.22
C LYS A 67 11.22 5.86 -0.01
N VAL A 68 10.23 6.69 0.31
CA VAL A 68 9.39 6.54 1.53
C VAL A 68 7.96 6.27 1.12
N HIS A 69 7.35 5.26 1.73
CA HIS A 69 6.03 4.76 1.36
C HIS A 69 5.20 4.58 2.61
N ILE A 70 4.06 5.25 2.69
CA ILE A 70 3.19 5.25 3.86
C ILE A 70 1.83 4.75 3.39
N GLY A 71 1.42 3.59 3.89
CA GLY A 71 0.13 2.98 3.58
C GLY A 71 -0.76 2.99 4.81
N ILE A 72 -2.00 3.45 4.64
CA ILE A 72 -3.02 3.41 5.68
C ILE A 72 -4.24 2.69 5.13
N ASP A 73 -4.71 1.66 5.83
CA ASP A 73 -5.92 0.94 5.46
C ASP A 73 -6.72 0.51 6.69
N ILE A 74 -8.05 0.47 6.57
CA ILE A 74 -8.94 0.04 7.65
C ILE A 74 -8.88 -1.48 7.89
N SER A 75 -8.36 -2.25 6.93
CA SER A 75 -8.25 -3.70 6.99
C SER A 75 -6.94 -4.13 7.66
N HIS A 76 -7.07 -4.81 8.81
CA HIS A 76 -5.95 -5.47 9.46
C HIS A 76 -5.30 -6.53 8.56
N GLU A 77 -6.10 -7.31 7.84
CA GLU A 77 -5.58 -8.34 6.93
C GLU A 77 -4.88 -7.74 5.70
N GLY A 78 -5.37 -6.62 5.16
CA GLY A 78 -4.68 -5.89 4.09
C GLY A 78 -3.29 -5.43 4.55
N ILE A 79 -3.22 -4.81 5.73
CA ILE A 79 -1.95 -4.37 6.34
C ILE A 79 -1.03 -5.56 6.69
N ARG A 80 -1.58 -6.70 7.14
CA ARG A 80 -0.81 -7.94 7.33
C ARG A 80 -0.11 -8.34 6.02
N VAL A 81 -0.87 -8.45 4.92
CA VAL A 81 -0.33 -8.84 3.60
C VAL A 81 0.70 -7.81 3.12
N ALA A 82 0.45 -6.51 3.28
CA ALA A 82 1.40 -5.46 2.90
C ALA A 82 2.76 -5.59 3.62
N ASN A 83 2.73 -5.94 4.91
CA ASN A 83 3.93 -6.19 5.70
C ASN A 83 4.63 -7.49 5.30
N GLU A 84 3.91 -8.55 4.92
CA GLU A 84 4.50 -9.78 4.41
C GLU A 84 5.27 -9.53 3.10
N ILE A 85 4.69 -8.77 2.16
CA ILE A 85 5.39 -8.39 0.92
C ILE A 85 6.70 -7.64 1.25
N PHE A 86 6.71 -6.83 2.30
CA PHE A 86 7.92 -6.09 2.73
C PHE A 86 9.02 -6.98 3.25
N GLN A 87 8.68 -7.91 4.14
CA GLN A 87 9.67 -8.82 4.71
C GLN A 87 10.40 -9.61 3.62
N ASP A 88 9.71 -9.98 2.55
CA ASP A 88 10.31 -10.70 1.42
C ASP A 88 11.18 -9.82 0.51
N THR A 89 10.91 -8.51 0.43
CA THR A 89 11.60 -7.60 -0.50
C THR A 89 12.89 -7.02 0.09
N GLY A 90 12.92 -6.78 1.42
CA GLY A 90 14.11 -6.35 2.18
C GLY A 90 14.73 -5.01 1.76
N LYS A 91 14.01 -4.16 0.99
CA LYS A 91 14.51 -2.91 0.41
C LYS A 91 13.45 -1.81 0.46
N GLY A 92 13.88 -0.57 0.68
CA GLY A 92 13.02 0.62 0.73
C GLY A 92 12.49 0.93 2.15
N THR A 93 11.87 2.10 2.31
CA THR A 93 11.24 2.52 3.57
C THR A 93 9.73 2.44 3.41
N PHE A 94 9.11 1.52 4.14
CA PHE A 94 7.66 1.31 4.15
C PHE A 94 7.12 1.43 5.57
N THR A 95 5.95 2.03 5.72
CA THR A 95 5.21 2.07 6.98
C THR A 95 3.75 1.82 6.67
N PHE A 96 3.21 0.74 7.21
CA PHE A 96 1.82 0.33 7.03
C PHE A 96 1.08 0.42 8.36
N THR A 97 -0.04 1.13 8.38
CA THR A 97 -0.81 1.38 9.61
C THR A 97 -2.27 0.99 9.40
N VAL A 98 -2.85 0.29 10.39
CA VAL A 98 -4.29 0.02 10.41
C VAL A 98 -5.02 1.26 10.93
N GLY A 99 -5.95 1.79 10.13
CA GLY A 99 -6.79 2.91 10.53
C GLY A 99 -7.34 3.71 9.36
N GLY A 100 -7.98 4.83 9.66
CA GLY A 100 -8.41 5.84 8.68
C GLY A 100 -7.45 7.02 8.59
N VAL A 101 -7.93 8.12 8.01
CA VAL A 101 -7.15 9.35 7.84
C VAL A 101 -6.61 9.89 9.16
N GLU A 102 -7.34 9.67 10.26
CA GLU A 102 -6.95 10.04 11.62
C GLU A 102 -5.68 9.34 12.13
N SER A 103 -5.28 8.23 11.50
CA SER A 103 -4.06 7.51 11.86
C SER A 103 -2.80 8.10 11.22
N PHE A 104 -2.96 9.09 10.34
CA PHE A 104 -1.82 9.79 9.77
C PHE A 104 -1.19 10.73 10.81
N THR A 105 0.04 10.43 11.21
CA THR A 105 0.83 11.29 12.11
C THR A 105 2.11 11.74 11.39
N LEU A 106 2.32 13.05 11.29
CA LEU A 106 3.60 13.61 10.86
C LEU A 106 4.53 13.70 12.07
N TYR A 107 5.61 12.92 12.06
CA TYR A 107 6.75 13.19 12.94
C TYR A 107 7.69 14.12 12.17
N TYR A 108 7.76 15.39 12.60
CA TYR A 108 8.77 16.35 12.16
C TYR A 108 10.03 16.23 13.00
#